data_AF-A0A511X3A9-F1
#
_entry.id   AF-A0A511X3A9-F1
#
_cell.length_a   1.000
_cell.length_b   1.000
_cell.length_c   1.000
_cell.angle_alpha   90.00
_cell.angle_beta   90.00
_cell.angle_gamma   90.00
#
_symmetry.space_group_name_H-M   'P 1'
#
loop_
_entity.id
_entity.type
_entity.pdbx_description
1 polymer ?
#
loop_
_entity_poly.entity_id
_entity_poly.type
_entity_poly.pdbx_seq_one_letter_code
_entity_poly.pdbx_strand_id
1 'polypeptide(L)' 'MIEAFLDYALGPHGRAIGNFYFENQMILNAIVVIGALSSMVLKRRVTSKTCE' A
#
# COMPACT_ATOMS: atom_id res chain seq x y z
N MET A 1 -10.90 6.79 -11.66
CA MET A 1 -10.68 5.39 -12.05
C MET A 1 -10.92 4.43 -10.88
N ILE A 2 -10.39 4.73 -9.69
CA ILE A 2 -10.63 3.93 -8.46
C ILE A 2 -12.08 4.05 -7.98
N GLU A 3 -12.68 5.25 -8.00
CA GLU A 3 -14.12 5.42 -7.67
C GLU A 3 -15.04 4.59 -8.57
N ALA A 4 -14.80 4.58 -9.88
CA ALA A 4 -15.58 3.77 -10.81
C ALA A 4 -15.42 2.26 -10.56
N PHE A 5 -14.25 1.82 -10.09
CA PHE A 5 -13.99 0.43 -9.72
C PHE A 5 -14.65 0.07 -8.38
N LEU A 6 -14.62 0.98 -7.40
CA LEU A 6 -15.24 0.79 -6.08
C LEU A 6 -16.77 0.83 -6.14
N ASP A 7 -17.37 1.73 -6.92
CA ASP A 7 -18.82 1.75 -7.14
C ASP A 7 -19.29 0.49 -7.87
N TYR A 8 -18.48 -0.06 -8.79
CA TYR A 8 -18.76 -1.32 -9.47
C TYR A 8 -18.62 -2.56 -8.55
N ALA A 9 -17.61 -2.58 -7.67
CA ALA A 9 -17.33 -3.72 -6.80
C ALA A 9 -18.18 -3.73 -5.50
N LEU A 10 -18.58 -2.57 -4.99
CA LEU A 10 -19.16 -2.41 -3.65
C LEU A 10 -20.44 -1.56 -3.60
N GLY A 11 -20.92 -1.05 -4.74
CA GLY A 11 -22.15 -0.25 -4.80
C GLY A 11 -22.10 0.97 -3.87
N PRO A 12 -23.15 1.30 -3.09
CA PRO A 12 -23.18 2.48 -2.22
C PRO A 12 -22.09 2.48 -1.12
N HIS A 13 -21.50 1.32 -0.80
CA HIS A 13 -20.35 1.23 0.11
C HIS A 13 -19.01 1.57 -0.57
N GLY A 14 -18.96 1.54 -1.91
CA GLY A 14 -17.81 1.96 -2.71
C GLY A 14 -17.47 3.44 -2.52
N ARG A 15 -18.48 4.31 -2.41
CA ARG A 15 -18.29 5.72 -2.08
C ARG A 15 -17.65 5.95 -0.71
N ALA A 16 -18.08 5.22 0.32
CA ALA A 16 -17.55 5.39 1.67
C ALA A 16 -16.08 4.94 1.75
N ILE A 17 -15.76 3.80 1.14
CA ILE A 17 -14.39 3.27 1.10
C ILE A 17 -13.49 4.15 0.21
N GLY A 18 -14.03 4.68 -0.89
CA GLY A 18 -13.33 5.60 -1.78
C GLY A 18 -12.94 6.89 -1.07
N ASN A 19 -13.87 7.48 -0.30
CA ASN A 19 -13.61 8.69 0.46
C ASN A 19 -12.55 8.45 1.55
N PHE A 20 -12.64 7.33 2.27
CA PHE A 20 -11.62 6.93 3.25
C PHE A 20 -10.24 6.71 2.61
N TYR A 21 -10.19 6.11 1.41
CA TYR A 21 -8.95 5.87 0.68
C TYR A 21 -8.31 7.18 0.19
N PHE A 22 -9.12 8.14 -0.27
CA PHE A 22 -8.64 9.46 -0.68
C PHE A 22 -8.15 10.28 0.52
N GLU A 23 -8.88 10.28 1.64
CA GLU A 23 -8.44 10.96 2.87
C GLU A 23 -7.12 10.39 3.39
N ASN A 24 -6.96 9.07 3.35
CA ASN A 24 -5.79 8.39 3.89
C ASN A 24 -4.75 8.02 2.83
N GLN A 25 -4.86 8.55 1.60
CA GLN A 25 -4.01 8.16 0.47
C GLN A 25 -2.52 8.32 0.81
N MET A 26 -2.16 9.40 1.51
CA MET A 26 -0.79 9.65 1.95
C MET A 26 -0.30 8.64 2.97
N ILE A 27 -1.15 8.22 3.92
CA ILE A 27 -0.81 7.24 4.96
C ILE A 27 -0.63 5.86 4.33
N LEU A 28 -1.55 5.47 3.43
CA LEU A 28 -1.48 4.21 2.71
C LEU A 28 -0.22 4.12 1.85
N ASN A 29 0.11 5.19 1.13
CA ASN A 29 1.35 5.27 0.36
C ASN A 29 2.59 5.23 1.25
N ALA A 30 2.58 5.90 2.40
CA ALA A 30 3.69 5.86 3.35
C ALA A 30 3.93 4.44 3.89
N ILE A 31 2.87 3.69 4.22
CA ILE A 31 2.98 2.29 4.67
C ILE A 31 3.61 1.42 3.58
N VAL A 32 3.17 1.56 2.32
CA VAL A 32 3.72 0.80 1.20
C VAL A 32 5.21 1.12 1.00
N VAL A 33 5.59 2.39 1.05
CA VAL A 33 6.99 2.83 0.91
C VAL A 33 7.85 2.31 2.08
N ILE A 34 7.37 2.41 3.32
CA ILE A 34 8.08 1.88 4.50
C ILE A 34 8.23 0.36 4.40
N GLY A 35 7.18 -0.36 3.96
CA GLY A 35 7.24 -1.80 3.72
C GLY A 35 8.26 -2.17 2.64
N ALA A 36 8.28 -1.44 1.52
CA ALA A 36 9.24 -1.65 0.44
C ALA A 36 10.69 -1.34 0.87
N LEU A 37 10.91 -0.24 1.59
CA LEU A 37 12.20 0.11 2.15
C LEU A 37 12.68 -0.94 3.16
N SER A 38 11.80 -1.39 4.05
CA SER A 38 12.11 -2.43 5.03
C SER A 38 12.44 -3.75 4.33
N SER A 39 11.68 -4.14 3.31
CA SER A 39 11.97 -5.31 2.48
C SER A 39 13.32 -5.20 1.79
N MET A 40 13.66 -4.03 1.25
CA MET A 40 14.94 -3.78 0.59
C MET A 40 16.12 -3.83 1.58
N VAL A 41 15.97 -3.25 2.77
CA VAL A 41 17.00 -3.28 3.83
C VAL A 41 17.17 -4.69 4.38
N LEU A 42 16.08 -5.44 4.60
CA LEU A 42 16.12 -6.83 5.05
C LEU A 42 16.73 -7.75 3.99
N LYS A 43 16.37 -7.58 2.70
CA LYS A 43 17.02 -8.33 1.60
C LYS A 43 18.51 -8.04 1.49
N ARG A 44 18.94 -6.79 1.69
CA ARG A 44 20.38 -6.44 1.74
C ARG A 44 21.08 -7.11 2.93
N ARG A 45 20.47 -7.11 4.12
CA ARG A 45 21.00 -7.80 5.32
C ARG A 45 21.14 -9.31 5.12
N VAL A 46 20.16 -9.95 4.46
CA VAL A 46 20.20 -11.39 4.15
C VAL A 46 21.30 -11.71 3.14
N THR A 47 21.44 -10.89 2.09
CA THR A 47 22.49 -11.07 1.07
C THR A 47 23.89 -10.90 1.65
N SER A 48 24.09 -9.98 2.61
CA SER A 48 25.38 -9.78 3.28
C SER A 48 25.75 -10.88 4.28
N LYS A 49 24.84 -11.81 4.64
CA LYS A 49 25.13 -12.93 5.55
C LYS A 49 25.49 -14.24 4.86
N THR A 50 25.50 -14.28 3.53
CA THR A 50 25.87 -15.47 2.74
C THR A 50 27.32 -15.44 2.25
N CYS A 51 28.08 -14.40 2.62
CA CYS A 51 29.53 -14.35 2.44
C CYS A 51 30.23 -14.18 3.79
N GLU A 52 30.00 -15.10 4.72
CA GLU A 52 30.91 -15.39 5.82
C GLU A 52 30.94 -16.91 6.07
#